data_AF-A0A162BGP2-F1
#
_entry.id   AF-A0A162BGP2-F1
#
_cell.length_a   1.000
_cell.length_b   1.000
_cell.length_c   1.000
_cell.angle_alpha   90.00
_cell.angle_beta   90.00
_cell.angle_gamma   90.00
#
_symmetry.space_group_name_H-M   'P 1'
#
loop_
_entity.id
_entity.type
_entity.pdbx_description
1 polymer ?
#
loop_
_entity_poly.entity_id
_entity_poly.type
_entity_poly.pdbx_seq_one_letter_code
_entity_poly.pdbx_strand_id
1 'polypeptide(L)' 'MNRRKKIKSILTKKAKQANLKANPKSKPKYISKAERAKLETETNQVESDACQPTHIEDNTIQS' A
#
# COMPACT_ATOMS: atom_id res chain seq x y z
N MET A 1 -19.87 32.51 2.71
CA MET A 1 -18.83 31.91 1.84
C MET A 1 -18.77 32.73 0.55
N ASN A 2 -17.86 33.70 0.45
CA ASN A 2 -17.76 34.51 -0.76
C ASN A 2 -17.09 33.72 -1.88
N ARG A 3 -17.45 34.01 -3.14
CA ARG A 3 -16.95 33.30 -4.34
C ARG A 3 -15.42 33.15 -4.34
N ARG A 4 -14.68 34.19 -3.95
CA ARG A 4 -13.21 34.17 -3.79
C ARG A 4 -12.72 33.08 -2.83
N LYS A 5 -13.35 32.96 -1.65
CA LYS A 5 -13.01 31.93 -0.65
C LYS A 5 -13.33 30.51 -1.16
N LYS A 6 -14.44 30.34 -1.89
CA LYS A 6 -14.84 29.05 -2.47
C LYS A 6 -13.86 28.58 -3.56
N ILE A 7 -13.44 29.48 -4.45
CA ILE A 7 -12.45 29.16 -5.49
C ILE A 7 -11.12 28.75 -4.83
N LYS A 8 -10.65 29.51 -3.84
CA LYS A 8 -9.41 29.20 -3.12
C LYS A 8 -9.48 27.82 -2.43
N SER A 9 -10.60 27.46 -1.81
CA SER A 9 -10.74 26.16 -1.16
C SER A 9 -10.77 24.99 -2.15
N ILE A 10 -11.38 25.16 -3.33
CA ILE A 10 -11.38 24.14 -4.39
C ILE A 10 -9.97 23.93 -4.95
N LEU A 11 -9.27 25.03 -5.29
CA LEU A 11 -7.91 24.95 -5.86
C LEU A 11 -6.91 24.31 -4.89
N THR A 12 -6.96 24.70 -3.62
CA THR A 12 -6.10 24.12 -2.58
C THR A 12 -6.36 22.63 -2.36
N LYS A 13 -7.63 22.20 -2.37
CA LYS A 13 -7.98 20.77 -2.31
C LYS A 13 -7.45 19.99 -3.50
N LYS A 14 -7.57 20.53 -4.72
CA LYS A 14 -7.06 19.88 -5.95
C LYS A 14 -5.53 19.78 -5.94
N ALA A 15 -4.83 20.85 -5.56
CA ALA A 15 -3.38 20.86 -5.46
C ALA A 15 -2.87 19.83 -4.43
N LYS A 16 -3.51 19.73 -3.26
CA LYS A 16 -3.18 18.71 -2.26
C LYS A 16 -3.36 17.29 -2.81
N GLN A 17 -4.46 17.03 -3.51
CA GLN A 17 -4.71 15.72 -4.13
C GLN A 17 -3.68 15.39 -5.21
N ALA A 18 -3.29 16.35 -6.04
CA ALA A 18 -2.25 16.17 -7.05
C ALA A 18 -0.88 15.86 -6.41
N ASN A 19 -0.49 16.61 -5.37
CA ASN A 19 0.78 16.40 -4.67
C ASN A 19 0.85 15.04 -3.95
N LEU A 20 -0.25 14.57 -3.39
CA LEU A 20 -0.33 13.24 -2.78
C LEU A 20 -0.16 12.12 -3.81
N LYS A 21 -0.70 12.30 -5.02
CA LYS A 21 -0.56 11.33 -6.12
C LYS A 21 0.84 11.38 -6.75
N ALA A 22 1.43 12.56 -6.86
CA ALA A 22 2.74 12.77 -7.47
C ALA A 22 3.91 12.33 -6.56
N ASN A 23 3.71 12.30 -5.24
CA ASN A 23 4.74 11.92 -4.29
C ASN A 23 4.32 10.65 -3.50
N PRO A 24 4.33 9.46 -4.14
CA PRO A 24 4.18 8.22 -3.40
C PRO A 24 5.31 8.17 -2.38
N LYS A 25 4.97 7.94 -1.10
CA LYS A 25 5.98 7.74 -0.05
C LYS A 25 6.71 6.44 -0.35
N SER A 26 7.75 6.53 -1.17
CA SER A 26 8.58 5.42 -1.65
C SER A 26 9.41 4.76 -0.54
N LYS A 27 9.40 5.33 0.67
CA LYS A 27 10.14 4.79 1.81
C LYS A 27 9.18 4.00 2.69
N PRO A 28 9.50 2.74 3.05
CA PRO A 28 8.75 2.03 4.08
C PRO A 28 8.76 2.90 5.34
N LYS A 29 7.57 3.12 5.91
CA LYS A 29 7.45 3.90 7.13
C LYS A 29 8.22 3.16 8.22
N TYR A 30 9.19 3.85 8.84
CA TYR A 30 9.95 3.26 9.94
C TYR A 30 8.98 2.93 11.08
N ILE A 31 8.82 1.64 11.32
CA ILE A 31 8.08 1.07 12.44
C ILE A 31 9.10 0.62 13.49
N SER A 32 8.77 0.80 14.76
CA SER A 32 9.65 0.35 15.85
C SER A 32 9.78 -1.18 15.83
N LYS A 33 10.84 -1.73 16.44
CA LYS A 33 11.04 -3.19 16.55
C LYS A 33 9.80 -3.90 17.14
N ALA A 34 9.10 -3.26 18.07
CA ALA A 34 7.89 -3.79 18.69
C ALA A 34 6.70 -3.82 17.72
N GLU A 35 6.54 -2.82 16.86
CA GLU A 35 5.45 -2.79 15.87
C GLU A 35 5.69 -3.76 14.71
N ARG A 36 6.96 -3.98 14.33
CA ARG A 36 7.31 -5.00 13.33
C ARG A 36 7.01 -6.41 13.81
N ALA A 37 7.32 -6.73 15.06
CA ALA A 37 6.98 -8.02 15.65
C ALA A 37 5.46 -8.24 15.70
N LYS A 38 4.67 -7.20 16.03
CA LYS A 38 3.20 -7.26 16.02
C LYS A 38 2.65 -7.50 14.62
N LEU A 39 3.18 -6.79 13.61
CA LEU A 39 2.76 -6.97 12.23
C LEU A 39 3.17 -8.35 11.69
N GLU A 40 4.34 -8.88 12.03
CA GLU A 40 4.77 -10.24 11.63
C GLU A 40 3.92 -11.35 12.28
N THR A 41 3.41 -11.12 13.50
CA THR A 41 2.44 -12.03 14.14
C THR A 41 1.05 -11.93 13.52
N GLU A 42 0.62 -10.72 13.11
CA GLU A 42 -0.67 -10.52 12.45
C GLU A 42 -0.66 -11.01 10.99
N THR A 43 0.44 -10.86 10.24
CA THR A 43 0.56 -11.38 8.88
C THR A 43 0.62 -12.91 8.85
N ASN A 44 1.29 -13.55 9.82
CA ASN A 44 1.27 -15.02 9.94
C ASN A 44 -0.13 -15.57 10.26
N GLN A 45 -0.99 -14.81 10.96
CA GLN A 45 -2.36 -15.24 11.23
C GLN A 45 -3.30 -15.05 10.03
N VAL A 46 -2.97 -14.15 9.09
CA VAL A 46 -3.78 -13.91 7.88
C VAL A 46 -3.34 -14.83 6.72
N GLU A 47 -2.07 -15.26 6.68
CA GLU A 47 -1.58 -16.17 5.63
C GLU A 47 -2.00 -17.64 5.82
N SER A 48 -2.57 -18.03 6.97
CA SER A 48 -3.06 -19.40 7.20
C SER A 48 -4.48 -19.68 6.70
N ASP A 49 -5.21 -18.68 6.17
CA ASP A 49 -6.62 -18.83 5.77
C ASP A 49 -6.94 -18.56 4.28
N ALA A 50 -5.95 -18.46 3.40
CA ALA A 50 -6.21 -18.32 1.96
C ALA A 50 -5.26 -19.15 1.06
N CYS A 51 -5.74 -20.35 0.73
CA CYS A 51 -5.59 -21.07 -0.54
C CYS A 51 -4.16 -21.42 -1.03
N GLN A 52 -3.88 -22.72 -0.95
CA GLN A 52 -2.74 -23.45 -1.49
C GLN A 52 -2.43 -23.12 -2.97
N PRO A 53 -1.17 -22.78 -3.35
CA PRO A 53 -0.73 -22.98 -4.72
C PRO A 53 -0.39 -24.47 -4.92
N THR A 54 -1.17 -25.15 -5.77
CA THR A 54 -0.86 -26.49 -6.28
C THR A 54 0.52 -26.48 -6.94
N HIS A 55 1.43 -27.32 -6.42
CA HIS A 55 2.73 -27.61 -7.02
C HIS A 55 2.52 -28.27 -8.39
N ILE A 56 2.82 -27.54 -9.47
CA ILE A 56 2.92 -28.11 -10.82
C ILE A 56 4.41 -28.35 -11.04
N GLU A 57 4.81 -29.61 -10.92
CA GLU A 57 6.18 -30.09 -11.19
C GLU A 57 6.56 -29.84 -12.65
N ASP A 58 7.76 -29.29 -12.85
CA ASP A 58 8.43 -29.14 -14.13
C ASP A 58 8.66 -30.51 -14.79
N ASN A 59 8.12 -30.74 -15.99
CA ASN A 59 8.62 -31.82 -16.84
C ASN A 59 9.41 -31.25 -18.02
N THR A 60 10.72 -31.18 -17.80
CA THR A 60 11.75 -31.01 -18.81
C THR A 60 11.60 -32.08 -19.88
N ILE A 61 11.21 -31.71 -21.11
CA ILE A 61 11.44 -32.54 -22.29
C ILE A 61 12.38 -31.79 -23.22
N GLN A 62 13.62 -32.26 -23.17
CA GLN A 62 14.72 -31.93 -24.04
C GLN A 62 14.61 -32.82 -25.28
N SER A 63 14.47 -32.23 -26.47
CA SER A 63 14.76 -32.84 -27.78
C SER A 63 14.93 -31.75 -28.82
#